data_AF-A0A5C8DE73-F1
#
_entry.id   AF-A0A5C8DE73-F1
#
_cell.length_a   1.000
_cell.length_b   1.000
_cell.length_c   1.000
_cell.angle_alpha   90.00
_cell.angle_beta   90.00
_cell.angle_gamma   90.00
#
_symmetry.space_group_name_H-M   'P 1'
#
loop_
_entity.id
_entity.type
_entity.pdbx_description
1 polymer ?
#
loop_
_entity_poly.entity_id
_entity_poly.type
_entity_poly.pdbx_seq_one_letter_code
_entity_poly.pdbx_strand_id
1 'polypeptide(L)'
;ETLGPRHPDLVIARLRAAEAKRALDQSIGSRAQSISADLEQARSGVAQLKERLEASKKDMAVSSETAARLKELANDVEASRAAYQAVLARSRDVSGQPSGSSNARIISRAIAPLEPSGSFPAGILLTSLLLGLGLGVSLALLLELMAAEKESVSAP
;
A
#
# COMPACT_ATOMS: atom_id res chain seq x y z
N GLU A 1 -70.02 84.47 19.84
CA GLU A 1 -71.18 83.70 19.35
C GLU A 1 -70.91 82.22 19.54
N THR A 2 -71.74 81.52 20.31
CA THR A 2 -71.54 80.10 20.61
C THR A 2 -72.26 79.29 19.53
N LEU A 3 -71.50 78.68 18.61
CA LEU A 3 -72.05 77.92 17.50
C LEU A 3 -72.86 76.72 18.04
N GLY A 4 -74.18 76.73 17.80
CA GLY A 4 -75.08 75.71 18.33
C GLY A 4 -74.83 74.31 17.74
N PRO A 5 -75.41 73.24 18.32
CA PRO A 5 -75.11 71.84 17.97
C PRO A 5 -75.39 71.42 16.51
N ARG A 6 -76.14 72.23 15.76
CA ARG A 6 -76.52 72.01 14.34
C ARG A 6 -75.87 73.02 13.38
N HIS A 7 -74.88 73.80 13.84
CA HIS A 7 -74.18 74.74 12.98
C HIS A 7 -73.46 73.99 11.84
N PRO A 8 -73.62 74.39 10.57
CA PRO A 8 -73.08 73.66 9.42
C PRO A 8 -71.56 73.45 9.50
N ASP A 9 -70.82 74.42 10.04
CA ASP A 9 -69.36 74.30 10.21
C ASP A 9 -68.95 73.17 11.17
N LEU A 10 -69.71 72.93 12.24
CA LEU A 10 -69.45 71.82 13.18
C LEU A 10 -69.73 70.46 12.52
N VAL A 11 -70.74 70.39 11.65
CA VAL A 11 -71.05 69.16 10.89
C VAL A 11 -69.93 68.87 9.90
N ILE A 12 -69.47 69.88 9.15
CA ILE A 12 -68.35 69.75 8.20
C ILE A 12 -67.07 69.34 8.93
N ALA A 13 -66.75 69.96 10.07
CA ALA A 13 -65.58 69.62 10.87
C ALA A 13 -65.62 68.16 11.37
N ARG A 14 -66.79 67.68 11.83
CA ARG A 14 -66.98 66.27 12.23
C ARG A 14 -66.83 65.30 11.07
N LEU A 15 -67.37 65.63 9.90
CA LEU A 15 -67.22 64.79 8.69
C LEU A 15 -65.75 64.70 8.27
N ARG A 16 -65.02 65.82 8.24
CA ARG A 16 -63.58 65.85 7.95
C ARG A 16 -62.77 65.03 8.96
N ALA A 17 -63.11 65.12 10.25
CA ALA A 17 -62.46 64.31 11.28
C ALA A 17 -62.73 62.80 11.10
N ALA A 18 -63.96 62.42 10.75
CA ALA A 18 -64.31 61.03 10.47
C ALA A 18 -63.60 60.48 9.21
N GLU A 19 -63.48 61.30 8.17
CA GLU A 19 -62.75 60.96 6.95
C GLU A 19 -61.24 60.83 7.21
N ALA A 20 -60.64 61.78 7.93
CA ALA A 20 -59.24 61.71 8.34
C ALA A 20 -58.95 60.46 9.18
N LYS A 21 -59.86 60.09 10.08
CA LYS A 21 -59.75 58.86 10.87
C LYS A 21 -59.81 57.61 10.00
N ARG A 22 -60.75 57.53 9.05
CA ARG A 22 -60.81 56.39 8.10
C ARG A 22 -59.56 56.28 7.23
N ALA A 23 -59.06 57.41 6.72
CA ALA A 23 -57.84 57.43 5.93
C ALA A 23 -56.62 56.98 6.75
N LEU A 24 -56.54 57.39 8.01
CA LEU A 24 -55.50 56.94 8.94
C LEU A 24 -55.58 55.42 9.17
N ASP A 25 -56.76 54.89 9.49
CA ASP A 25 -56.96 53.46 9.73
C ASP A 25 -56.59 52.62 8.49
N GLN A 26 -56.96 53.09 7.29
CA GLN A 26 -56.55 52.46 6.02
C GLN A 26 -55.03 52.52 5.81
N SER A 27 -54.40 53.66 6.10
CA SER A 27 -52.94 53.80 5.98
C SER A 27 -52.18 52.88 6.93
N ILE A 28 -52.69 52.69 8.16
CA ILE A 28 -52.12 51.76 9.14
C ILE A 28 -52.27 50.32 8.65
N GLY A 29 -53.44 49.93 8.16
CA GLY A 29 -53.69 48.60 7.61
C GLY A 29 -52.77 48.28 6.43
N SER A 30 -52.68 49.21 5.47
CA SER A 30 -51.79 49.08 4.31
C SER A 30 -50.32 49.02 4.72
N ARG A 31 -49.89 49.86 5.69
CA ARG A 31 -48.51 49.85 6.19
C ARG A 31 -48.17 48.54 6.91
N ALA A 32 -49.07 48.00 7.72
CA ALA A 32 -48.89 46.73 8.41
C ALA A 32 -48.77 45.55 7.42
N GLN A 33 -49.59 45.56 6.36
CA GLN A 33 -49.50 44.57 5.28
C GLN A 33 -48.17 44.67 4.54
N SER A 34 -47.72 45.89 4.19
CA SER A 34 -46.42 46.11 3.55
C SER A 34 -45.28 45.58 4.41
N ILE A 35 -45.25 45.92 5.71
CA ILE A 35 -44.20 45.44 6.63
C ILE A 35 -44.20 43.91 6.73
N SER A 36 -45.38 43.29 6.76
CA SER A 36 -45.48 41.83 6.81
C SER A 36 -44.95 41.18 5.52
N ALA A 37 -45.26 41.76 4.36
CA ALA A 37 -44.75 41.30 3.07
C ALA A 37 -43.23 41.48 2.96
N ASP A 38 -42.69 42.63 3.39
CA ASP A 38 -41.26 42.91 3.39
C ASP A 38 -40.49 41.93 4.29
N LEU A 39 -41.07 41.63 5.46
CA LEU A 39 -40.49 40.67 6.41
C LEU A 39 -40.49 39.25 5.84
N GLU A 40 -41.56 38.82 5.18
CA GLU A 40 -41.62 37.51 4.53
C GLU A 40 -40.62 37.42 3.36
N GLN A 41 -40.52 38.49 2.56
CA GLN A 41 -39.52 38.58 1.50
C GLN A 41 -38.10 38.52 2.06
N ALA A 42 -37.80 39.23 3.15
CA ALA A 42 -36.50 39.19 3.81
C ALA A 42 -36.19 37.79 4.37
N ARG A 43 -37.19 37.12 4.98
CA ARG A 43 -37.03 35.74 5.47
C ARG A 43 -36.76 34.75 4.35
N SER A 44 -37.51 34.84 3.24
CA SER A 44 -37.28 33.97 2.09
C SER A 44 -35.89 34.22 1.48
N GLY A 45 -35.46 35.48 1.40
CA GLY A 45 -34.11 35.85 0.98
C GLY A 45 -33.01 35.25 1.86
N VAL A 46 -33.17 35.32 3.19
CA VAL A 46 -32.23 34.69 4.14
C VAL A 46 -32.22 33.17 3.99
N ALA A 47 -33.39 32.54 3.81
CA ALA A 47 -33.47 31.10 3.59
C ALA A 47 -32.73 30.67 2.31
N GLN A 48 -32.96 31.38 1.20
CA GLN A 48 -32.27 31.13 -0.07
C GLN A 48 -30.76 31.35 0.03
N LEU A 49 -30.33 32.41 0.73
CA LEU A 49 -28.90 32.68 0.95
C LEU A 49 -28.24 31.57 1.79
N LYS A 50 -28.93 31.08 2.83
CA LYS A 50 -28.45 29.95 3.64
C LYS A 50 -28.35 28.68 2.81
N GLU A 51 -29.35 28.37 1.99
CA GLU A 51 -29.33 27.20 1.12
C GLU A 51 -28.15 27.26 0.13
N ARG A 52 -27.95 28.42 -0.52
CA ARG A 52 -26.81 28.64 -1.43
C ARG A 52 -25.48 28.53 -0.71
N LEU A 53 -25.38 29.03 0.51
CA LEU A 53 -24.17 28.91 1.33
C LEU A 53 -23.86 27.46 1.67
N GLU A 54 -24.87 26.68 2.09
CA GLU A 54 -24.68 25.26 2.41
C GLU A 54 -24.37 24.42 1.16
N ALA A 55 -24.97 24.73 0.01
CA ALA A 55 -24.59 24.12 -1.27
C ALA A 55 -23.13 24.42 -1.62
N SER A 56 -22.73 25.70 -1.55
CA SER A 56 -21.35 26.11 -1.84
C SER A 56 -20.33 25.47 -0.90
N LYS A 57 -20.64 25.34 0.40
CA LYS A 57 -19.78 24.62 1.36
C LYS A 57 -19.62 23.15 0.99
N LYS A 58 -20.69 22.48 0.57
CA LYS A 58 -20.63 21.08 0.12
C LYS A 58 -19.77 20.95 -1.13
N ASP A 59 -19.95 21.83 -2.11
CA ASP A 59 -19.13 21.84 -3.33
C ASP A 59 -17.65 22.06 -3.03
N MET A 60 -17.33 22.98 -2.10
CA MET A 60 -15.95 23.20 -1.64
C MET A 60 -15.37 21.97 -0.94
N ALA A 61 -16.15 21.28 -0.11
CA ALA A 61 -15.71 20.06 0.56
C ALA A 61 -15.41 18.94 -0.45
N VAL A 62 -16.30 18.71 -1.41
CA VAL A 62 -16.12 17.73 -2.50
C VAL A 62 -14.92 18.09 -3.37
N SER A 63 -14.75 19.38 -3.71
CA SER A 63 -13.60 19.87 -4.46
C SER A 63 -12.29 19.64 -3.71
N SER A 64 -12.26 19.91 -2.39
CA SER A 64 -11.10 19.65 -1.54
C SER A 64 -10.74 18.16 -1.48
N GLU A 65 -11.73 17.29 -1.33
CA GLU A 65 -11.54 15.83 -1.35
C GLU A 65 -10.98 15.37 -2.70
N THR A 66 -11.54 15.88 -3.80
CA THR A 66 -11.08 15.58 -5.16
C THR A 66 -9.64 16.05 -5.38
N ALA A 67 -9.29 17.24 -4.90
CA ALA A 67 -7.93 17.78 -4.99
C ALA A 67 -6.93 16.97 -4.14
N ALA A 68 -7.33 16.52 -2.95
CA ALA A 68 -6.52 15.64 -2.12
C ALA A 68 -6.26 14.30 -2.83
N ARG A 69 -7.30 13.69 -3.40
CA ARG A 69 -7.20 12.43 -4.15
C ARG A 69 -6.35 12.58 -5.42
N LEU A 70 -6.45 13.72 -6.11
CA LEU A 70 -5.60 14.04 -7.25
C LEU A 70 -4.13 14.13 -6.83
N LYS A 71 -3.84 14.77 -5.69
CA LYS A 71 -2.48 14.89 -5.16
C LYS A 71 -1.91 13.53 -4.74
N GLU A 72 -2.72 12.68 -4.13
CA GLU A 72 -2.35 11.30 -3.80
C GLU A 72 -1.98 10.52 -5.06
N LEU A 73 -2.85 10.53 -6.08
CA LEU A 73 -2.59 9.84 -7.33
C LEU A 73 -1.34 10.38 -8.06
N ALA A 74 -1.10 11.69 -8.01
CA ALA A 74 0.12 12.29 -8.55
C ALA A 74 1.38 11.82 -7.82
N ASN A 75 1.33 11.70 -6.50
CA ASN A 75 2.44 11.16 -5.71
C ASN A 75 2.70 9.69 -6.02
N ASP A 76 1.66 8.87 -6.19
CA ASP A 76 1.80 7.45 -6.57
C ASP A 76 2.46 7.28 -7.94
N VAL A 77 2.08 8.11 -8.91
CA VAL A 77 2.70 8.15 -10.23
C VAL A 77 4.18 8.54 -10.11
N GLU A 78 4.51 9.58 -9.33
CA GLU A 78 5.90 10.01 -9.14
C GLU A 78 6.74 8.95 -8.43
N ALA A 79 6.19 8.29 -7.40
CA ALA A 79 6.85 7.19 -6.70
C ALA A 79 7.12 6.00 -7.63
N SER A 80 6.14 5.63 -8.45
CA SER A 80 6.28 4.57 -9.46
C SER A 80 7.34 4.92 -10.50
N ARG A 81 7.37 6.18 -10.93
CA ARG A 81 8.38 6.70 -11.86
C ARG A 81 9.78 6.64 -11.25
N ALA A 82 9.94 7.06 -10.01
CA ALA A 82 11.20 7.01 -9.29
C ALA A 82 11.70 5.56 -9.13
N ALA A 83 10.81 4.63 -8.76
CA ALA A 83 11.13 3.21 -8.66
C ALA A 83 11.57 2.63 -10.02
N TYR A 84 10.84 2.95 -11.09
CA TYR A 84 11.20 2.53 -12.45
C TYR A 84 12.58 3.07 -12.88
N GLN A 85 12.84 4.35 -12.62
CA GLN A 85 14.14 4.97 -12.89
C GLN A 85 15.27 4.33 -12.07
N ALA A 86 15.03 3.99 -10.81
CA ALA A 86 16.01 3.31 -9.97
C ALA A 86 16.37 1.92 -10.51
N VAL A 87 15.37 1.15 -10.98
CA VAL A 87 15.60 -0.15 -11.62
C VAL A 87 16.41 0.00 -12.91
N LEU A 88 16.07 0.99 -13.75
CA LEU A 88 16.85 1.28 -14.97
C LEU A 88 18.29 1.69 -14.66
N ALA A 89 18.50 2.54 -13.64
CA ALA A 89 19.82 2.95 -13.20
C ALA A 89 20.64 1.74 -12.73
N ARG A 90 20.07 0.89 -11.86
CA ARG A 90 20.73 -0.32 -11.38
C ARG A 90 21.10 -1.29 -12.50
N SER A 91 20.24 -1.44 -13.50
CA SER A 91 20.51 -2.27 -14.68
C SER A 91 21.71 -1.75 -15.48
N ARG A 92 21.81 -0.43 -15.65
CA ARG A 92 22.96 0.22 -16.30
C ARG A 92 24.24 0.04 -15.48
N ASP A 93 24.17 0.18 -14.16
CA ASP A 93 25.32 -0.01 -13.27
C ASP A 93 25.85 -1.45 -13.34
N VAL A 94 24.97 -2.46 -13.32
CA VAL A 94 25.36 -3.87 -13.45
C VAL A 94 25.94 -4.18 -14.83
N SER A 95 25.38 -3.58 -15.89
CA SER A 95 25.86 -3.77 -17.27
C SER A 95 27.22 -3.08 -17.52
N GLY A 96 27.50 -1.99 -16.80
CA GLY A 96 28.74 -1.23 -16.90
C GLY A 96 29.87 -1.76 -16.01
N GLN A 97 29.60 -2.66 -15.07
CA GLN A 97 30.65 -3.31 -14.30
C GLN A 97 31.39 -4.32 -15.20
N PRO A 98 32.71 -4.17 -15.40
CA PRO A 98 33.48 -5.19 -16.10
C PRO A 98 33.34 -6.49 -15.32
N SER A 99 33.06 -7.59 -16.02
CA SER A 99 32.83 -8.95 -15.53
C SER A 99 34.02 -9.58 -14.75
N GLY A 100 34.98 -8.76 -14.34
CA GLY A 100 36.28 -9.12 -13.81
C GLY A 100 36.55 -8.72 -12.36
N SER A 101 35.58 -8.18 -11.58
CA SER A 101 35.77 -8.05 -10.12
C SER A 101 35.63 -9.40 -9.41
N SER A 102 36.25 -10.45 -9.97
CA SER A 102 36.64 -11.60 -9.17
C SER A 102 37.68 -11.07 -8.19
N ASN A 103 37.27 -10.86 -6.94
CA ASN A 103 38.15 -10.60 -5.80
C ASN A 103 39.06 -11.81 -5.48
N ALA A 104 39.46 -12.58 -6.49
CA ALA A 104 40.41 -13.68 -6.38
C ALA A 104 41.79 -13.17 -6.80
N ARG A 105 42.51 -12.60 -5.84
CA ARG A 105 43.95 -12.37 -6.01
C ARG A 105 44.68 -13.67 -5.67
N ILE A 106 45.40 -14.25 -6.63
CA ILE A 106 46.25 -15.42 -6.38
C ILE A 106 47.38 -14.97 -5.44
N ILE A 107 47.30 -15.35 -4.17
CA ILE A 107 48.26 -14.92 -3.12
C ILE A 107 49.56 -15.75 -3.20
N SER A 108 49.52 -16.97 -3.76
CA SER A 108 50.73 -17.71 -4.15
C SER A 108 50.43 -18.77 -5.23
N ARG A 109 51.44 -19.11 -6.04
CA ARG A 109 51.37 -20.28 -6.93
C ARG A 109 51.37 -21.56 -6.09
N ALA A 110 50.52 -22.51 -6.45
CA ALA A 110 50.53 -23.84 -5.86
C ALA A 110 51.91 -24.49 -6.08
N ILE A 111 52.58 -24.85 -4.98
CA ILE A 111 53.86 -25.56 -4.98
C ILE A 111 53.55 -27.03 -5.32
N ALA A 112 54.22 -27.58 -6.34
CA ALA A 112 54.14 -29.01 -6.62
C ALA A 112 54.70 -29.78 -5.42
N PRO A 113 54.01 -30.82 -4.91
CA PRO A 113 54.52 -31.62 -3.79
C PRO A 113 55.90 -32.16 -4.13
N LEU A 114 56.92 -31.89 -3.29
CA LEU A 114 58.27 -32.43 -3.49
C LEU A 114 58.33 -33.94 -3.28
N GLU A 115 57.33 -34.50 -2.62
CA GLU A 115 57.18 -35.93 -2.39
C GLU A 115 55.83 -36.41 -2.96
N PRO A 116 55.79 -37.58 -3.62
CA PRO A 116 54.52 -38.20 -3.99
C PRO A 116 53.65 -38.35 -2.75
N SER A 117 52.47 -37.73 -2.73
CA SER A 117 51.49 -37.84 -1.64
C SER A 117 50.77 -39.20 -1.61
N GLY A 118 51.40 -40.23 -2.15
CA GLY A 118 50.93 -41.60 -2.15
C GLY A 118 51.79 -42.40 -1.18
N SER A 119 51.26 -42.67 0.00
CA SER A 119 51.83 -43.70 0.88
C SER A 119 51.93 -45.00 0.09
N PHE A 120 53.14 -45.53 -0.09
CA PHE A 120 53.33 -46.84 -0.70
C PHE A 120 52.51 -47.86 0.12
N PRO A 121 51.55 -48.59 -0.49
CA PRO A 121 50.63 -49.45 0.25
C PRO A 121 51.30 -50.78 0.65
N ALA A 122 52.52 -50.73 1.18
CA ALA A 122 53.31 -51.89 1.60
C ALA A 122 52.54 -52.76 2.61
N GLY A 123 51.73 -52.13 3.48
CA GLY A 123 50.88 -52.85 4.42
C GLY A 123 49.81 -53.72 3.75
N ILE A 124 49.16 -53.23 2.69
CA ILE A 124 48.12 -53.98 1.94
C ILE A 124 48.76 -55.14 1.18
N LEU A 125 49.97 -54.93 0.63
CA LEU A 125 50.70 -55.97 -0.08
C LEU A 125 51.09 -57.13 0.86
N LEU A 126 51.55 -56.82 2.08
CA LEU A 126 51.95 -57.84 3.05
C LEU A 126 50.74 -58.64 3.57
N THR A 127 49.62 -57.97 3.85
CA THR A 127 48.42 -58.67 4.36
C THR A 127 47.76 -59.56 3.31
N SER A 128 47.70 -59.11 2.06
CA SER A 128 47.18 -59.94 0.95
C SER A 128 48.05 -61.16 0.67
N LEU A 129 49.38 -61.02 0.74
CA LEU A 129 50.30 -62.14 0.58
C LEU A 129 50.12 -63.20 1.69
N LEU A 130 50.04 -62.76 2.95
CA LEU A 130 49.85 -63.66 4.09
C LEU A 130 48.49 -64.38 4.04
N LEU A 131 47.42 -63.66 3.69
CA LEU A 131 46.09 -64.25 3.53
C LEU A 131 46.04 -65.26 2.39
N GLY A 132 46.62 -64.94 1.23
CA GLY A 132 46.67 -65.83 0.07
C GLY A 132 47.43 -67.12 0.37
N LEU A 133 48.58 -67.02 1.03
CA LEU A 133 49.36 -68.18 1.46
C LEU A 133 48.60 -69.02 2.49
N GLY A 134 47.99 -68.38 3.49
CA GLY A 134 47.20 -69.07 4.52
C GLY A 134 46.05 -69.87 3.91
N LEU A 135 45.25 -69.23 3.06
CA LEU A 135 44.14 -69.89 2.37
C LEU A 135 44.61 -71.01 1.43
N GLY A 136 45.71 -70.81 0.70
CA GLY A 136 46.28 -71.81 -0.20
C GLY A 136 46.72 -73.07 0.54
N VAL A 137 47.45 -72.92 1.65
CA VAL A 137 47.89 -74.04 2.48
C VAL A 137 46.71 -74.76 3.12
N SER A 138 45.72 -74.01 3.65
CA SER A 138 44.53 -74.62 4.23
C SER A 138 43.72 -75.42 3.20
N LEU A 139 43.56 -74.91 1.97
CA LEU A 139 42.89 -75.67 0.90
C LEU A 139 43.67 -76.93 0.51
N ALA A 140 44.99 -76.84 0.37
CA ALA A 140 45.82 -77.98 0.00
C ALA A 140 45.69 -79.12 1.03
N LEU A 141 45.75 -78.79 2.32
CA LEU A 141 45.57 -79.78 3.39
C LEU A 141 44.17 -80.38 3.41
N LEU A 142 43.12 -79.59 3.17
CA LEU A 142 41.75 -80.12 3.08
C LEU A 142 41.58 -81.08 1.90
N LEU A 143 42.16 -80.75 0.75
CA LEU A 143 42.13 -81.62 -0.43
C LEU A 143 42.91 -82.91 -0.19
N GLU A 144 44.07 -82.84 0.48
CA GLU A 144 44.87 -84.01 0.84
C GLU A 144 44.14 -84.91 1.84
N LEU A 145 43.47 -84.35 2.85
CA LEU A 145 42.66 -85.13 3.80
C LEU A 145 41.47 -85.83 3.11
N MET A 146 40.79 -85.15 2.19
CA MET A 146 39.71 -85.76 1.39
C MET A 146 40.23 -86.84 0.43
N ALA A 147 41.46 -86.67 -0.11
CA ALA A 147 42.11 -87.67 -0.93
C ALA A 147 42.57 -88.89 -0.10
N ALA A 148 43.10 -88.67 1.10
CA ALA A 148 43.54 -89.71 2.01
C ALA A 148 42.38 -90.56 2.55
N GLU A 149 41.21 -89.96 2.82
CA GLU A 149 39.99 -90.70 3.18
C GLU A 149 39.52 -91.63 2.06
N LYS A 150 39.79 -91.26 0.80
CA LYS A 150 39.45 -92.07 -0.38
C LYS A 150 40.38 -93.27 -0.55
N GLU A 151 41.63 -93.20 -0.09
CA GLU A 151 42.57 -94.32 -0.10
C GLU A 151 42.34 -95.31 1.07
N SER A 152 41.85 -94.86 2.23
CA SER A 152 41.59 -95.77 3.37
C SER A 152 40.42 -96.74 3.16
N VAL A 153 39.56 -96.51 2.16
CA VAL A 153 38.46 -97.41 1.77
C VAL A 153 38.88 -98.40 0.68
N SER A 154 40.13 -98.31 0.19
CA SER A 154 40.66 -99.15 -0.89
C SER A 154 42.05 -99.76 -0.58
N ALA A 155 42.27 -100.20 0.67
CA ALA A 155 43.31 -101.18 0.98
C ALA A 155 42.63 -102.49 1.47
N PRO A 156 42.99 -103.66 0.90
CA PRO A 156 42.28 -104.93 1.10
C PRO A 156 42.39 -105.52 2.50
#